data_AF-A0A329KXZ1-F1
#
_entry.id   AF-A0A329KXZ1-F1
#
_cell.length_a   1.000
_cell.length_b   1.000
_cell.length_c   1.000
_cell.angle_alpha   90.00
_cell.angle_beta   90.00
_cell.angle_gamma   90.00
#
_symmetry.space_group_name_H-M   'P 1'
#
loop_
_entity.id
_entity.type
_entity.pdbx_description
1 polymer ?
#
loop_
_entity_poly.entity_id
_entity_poly.type
_entity_poly.pdbx_seq_one_letter_code
_entity_poly.pdbx_strand_id
1 'polypeptide(L)'
;MAWKEIKIKGSRFPLPSGGSVEITDDHPVSMGDGFTYQRLTYIDGTCEIVFEVHDGRPGAVSMNLRTAEGFIRQKDLAAIKLDQIRHEVYSVAGVGGFTADGDDYELTGADARKAVDRATSRRRLTPDLLRKVAETHQSAPAGERVAAVRGAFQVKERQALRYIAAAREKGFIDGND
;
A
#
# COMPACT_ATOMS: atom_id res chain seq x y z
N MET A 1 -17.10 16.30 13.39
CA MET A 1 -16.29 16.92 14.46
C MET A 1 -15.80 15.76 15.32
N ALA A 2 -14.52 15.47 15.54
CA ALA A 2 -13.38 16.38 15.66
C ALA A 2 -12.02 15.73 15.30
N TRP A 3 -11.36 16.26 14.27
CA TRP A 3 -9.89 16.36 14.25
C TRP A 3 -9.51 17.65 14.97
N LYS A 4 -9.18 17.54 16.27
CA LYS A 4 -8.41 18.59 16.93
C LYS A 4 -6.96 18.37 16.47
N GLU A 5 -6.49 19.31 15.65
CA GLU A 5 -5.24 19.29 14.87
C GLU A 5 -5.34 18.59 13.52
N ILE A 6 -5.88 19.31 12.53
CA ILE A 6 -5.53 19.07 11.13
C ILE A 6 -4.01 19.26 11.06
N LYS A 7 -3.26 18.17 10.88
CA LYS A 7 -1.85 18.23 10.53
C LYS A 7 -1.76 18.93 9.17
N ILE A 8 -1.44 20.24 9.20
CA ILE A 8 -1.47 21.11 8.02
C ILE A 8 -0.37 20.67 7.06
N LYS A 9 -0.61 20.68 5.75
CA LYS A 9 0.43 20.57 4.73
C LYS A 9 1.69 21.39 5.11
N GLY A 10 2.86 20.75 5.03
CA GLY A 10 4.13 21.34 5.48
C GLY A 10 4.45 21.12 6.97
N SER A 11 3.57 20.47 7.73
CA SER A 11 3.87 20.00 9.08
C SER A 11 4.93 18.91 9.02
N ARG A 12 5.98 19.07 9.83
CA ARG A 12 7.13 18.19 9.88
C ARG A 12 7.19 17.49 11.23
N PHE A 13 7.12 16.17 11.21
CA PHE A 13 7.09 15.35 12.42
C PHE A 13 8.41 14.59 12.58
N PRO A 14 9.10 14.71 13.71
CA PRO A 14 10.34 13.98 13.94
C PRO A 14 10.08 12.49 14.09
N LEU A 15 11.00 11.66 13.60
CA LEU A 15 10.93 10.20 13.75
C LEU A 15 11.89 9.71 14.84
N PRO A 16 11.54 8.64 15.59
CA PRO A 16 12.41 8.11 16.65
C PRO A 16 13.77 7.59 16.14
N SER A 17 13.83 7.12 14.89
CA SER A 17 15.04 6.62 14.24
C SER A 17 15.95 7.74 13.72
N GLY A 18 15.50 8.99 13.78
CA GLY A 18 16.12 10.13 13.12
C GLY A 18 15.39 10.53 11.84
N GLY A 19 15.65 11.76 11.40
CA GLY A 19 14.92 12.37 10.30
C GLY A 19 13.51 12.81 10.69
N SER A 20 12.68 13.00 9.67
CA SER A 20 11.35 13.59 9.81
C SER A 20 10.44 13.19 8.67
N VAL A 21 9.14 13.14 8.92
CA VAL A 21 8.11 13.04 7.89
C VAL A 21 7.42 14.39 7.68
N GLU A 22 7.22 14.77 6.43
CA GLU A 22 6.42 15.92 6.01
C GLU A 22 5.19 15.45 5.24
N ILE A 23 4.02 16.02 5.55
CA ILE A 23 2.81 15.84 4.73
C ILE A 23 2.88 16.83 3.57
N THR A 24 3.22 16.33 2.38
CA THR A 24 3.40 17.16 1.18
C THR A 24 2.15 17.24 0.30
N ASP A 25 1.23 16.28 0.47
CA ASP A 25 -0.15 16.33 -0.03
C ASP A 25 -1.08 15.84 1.08
N ASP A 26 -1.90 16.75 1.61
CA ASP A 26 -2.81 16.50 2.73
C ASP A 26 -4.17 15.95 2.29
N HIS A 27 -4.34 15.61 1.00
CA HIS A 27 -5.55 14.94 0.54
C HIS A 27 -5.68 13.55 1.21
N PRO A 28 -6.74 13.30 2.00
CA PRO A 28 -6.93 12.01 2.63
C PRO A 28 -7.38 10.98 1.60
N VAL A 29 -6.76 9.80 1.63
CA VAL A 29 -7.05 8.69 0.73
C VAL A 29 -7.19 7.38 1.47
N SER A 30 -8.09 6.55 0.98
CA SER A 30 -8.36 5.24 1.58
C SER A 30 -7.14 4.32 1.46
N MET A 31 -6.77 3.67 2.54
CA MET A 31 -5.71 2.68 2.62
C MET A 31 -6.22 1.46 3.39
N GLY A 32 -6.68 0.44 2.64
CA GLY A 32 -7.32 -0.73 3.23
C GLY A 32 -8.63 -0.38 3.96
N ASP A 33 -8.67 -0.66 5.26
CA ASP A 33 -9.82 -0.42 6.15
C ASP A 33 -9.73 0.95 6.86
N GLY A 34 -8.71 1.75 6.52
CA GLY A 34 -8.48 3.08 7.08
C GLY A 34 -8.16 4.10 5.98
N PHE A 35 -7.57 5.22 6.37
CA PHE A 35 -7.11 6.26 5.46
C PHE A 35 -5.78 6.86 5.93
N THR A 36 -5.11 7.56 5.03
CA THR A 36 -3.88 8.32 5.30
C THR A 36 -3.78 9.46 4.28
N TYR A 37 -2.67 10.19 4.27
CA TYR A 37 -2.44 11.28 3.32
C TYR A 37 -1.88 10.74 1.99
N GLN A 38 -2.27 11.38 0.88
CA GLN A 38 -1.90 10.96 -0.47
C GLN A 38 -0.38 10.93 -0.67
N ARG A 39 0.36 11.91 -0.10
CA ARG A 39 1.81 12.00 -0.23
C ARG A 39 2.50 12.38 1.08
N LEU A 40 3.46 11.54 1.48
CA LEU A 40 4.31 11.72 2.64
C LEU A 40 5.78 11.70 2.21
N THR A 41 6.57 12.62 2.75
CA THR A 41 8.00 12.73 2.43
C THR A 41 8.84 12.50 3.68
N TYR A 42 9.63 11.44 3.68
CA TYR A 42 10.68 11.20 4.68
C TYR A 42 11.94 11.98 4.32
N ILE A 43 12.59 12.59 5.30
CA ILE A 43 13.83 13.36 5.13
C ILE A 43 14.76 13.09 6.31
N ASP A 44 16.00 12.63 6.05
CA ASP A 44 17.03 12.40 7.08
C ASP A 44 18.39 13.08 6.79
N GLY A 45 18.40 14.19 6.06
CA GLY A 45 19.64 14.89 5.70
C GLY A 45 20.46 14.19 4.61
N THR A 46 20.54 12.86 4.63
CA THR A 46 21.23 12.02 3.63
C THR A 46 20.29 11.40 2.61
N CYS A 47 19.01 11.31 2.94
CA CYS A 47 17.99 10.62 2.20
C CYS A 47 16.70 11.43 2.21
N GLU A 48 15.99 11.36 1.09
CA GLU A 48 14.63 11.84 0.94
C GLU A 48 13.83 10.77 0.21
N ILE A 49 12.74 10.30 0.80
CA ILE A 49 11.88 9.27 0.22
C ILE A 49 10.45 9.79 0.16
N VAL A 50 9.84 9.74 -1.02
CA VAL A 50 8.45 10.08 -1.23
C VAL A 50 7.62 8.80 -1.26
N PHE A 51 6.64 8.73 -0.36
CA PHE A 51 5.63 7.69 -0.32
C PHE A 51 4.31 8.24 -0.85
N GLU A 52 3.68 7.49 -1.74
CA GLU A 52 2.34 7.76 -2.25
C GLU A 52 1.42 6.57 -2.05
N VAL A 53 0.13 6.85 -1.96
CA VAL A 53 -0.90 5.80 -1.97
C VAL A 53 -1.51 5.72 -3.37
N HIS A 54 -1.36 4.57 -4.02
CA HIS A 54 -2.02 4.26 -5.29
C HIS A 54 -2.94 3.06 -5.11
N ASP A 55 -4.20 3.18 -5.53
CA ASP A 55 -5.23 2.13 -5.39
C ASP A 55 -5.37 1.59 -3.95
N GLY A 56 -5.15 2.47 -2.98
CA GLY A 56 -5.15 2.16 -1.55
C GLY A 56 -3.96 1.34 -1.07
N ARG A 57 -2.84 1.36 -1.81
CA ARG A 57 -1.56 0.76 -1.40
C ARG A 57 -0.49 1.83 -1.24
N PRO A 58 0.15 1.93 -0.06
CA PRO A 58 1.28 2.81 0.12
C PRO A 58 2.53 2.22 -0.56
N GLY A 59 3.26 3.04 -1.31
CA GLY A 59 4.48 2.67 -1.99
C GLY A 59 5.47 3.82 -2.08
N ALA A 60 6.77 3.51 -2.09
CA ALA A 60 7.80 4.51 -2.38
C ALA A 60 7.80 4.79 -3.88
N VAL A 61 7.64 6.06 -4.27
CA VAL A 61 7.62 6.50 -5.68
C VAL A 61 8.87 7.25 -6.09
N SER A 62 9.61 7.79 -5.11
CA SER A 62 10.88 8.47 -5.33
C SER A 62 11.80 8.27 -4.14
N MET A 63 13.10 8.15 -4.40
CA MET A 63 14.16 8.13 -3.39
C MET A 63 15.36 8.90 -3.92
N ASN A 64 15.73 9.96 -3.20
CA ASN A 64 16.91 10.77 -3.47
C ASN A 64 17.94 10.54 -2.37
N LEU A 65 19.15 10.16 -2.75
CA LEU A 65 20.26 9.94 -1.83
C LEU A 65 21.34 10.99 -2.08
N ARG A 66 21.86 11.54 -0.99
CA ARG A 66 22.91 12.56 -0.99
C ARG A 66 23.90 12.26 0.12
N THR A 67 25.17 12.54 -0.16
CA THR A 67 26.22 12.56 0.85
C THR A 67 26.80 13.96 0.95
N ALA A 68 27.08 14.41 2.17
CA ALA A 68 27.76 15.68 2.39
C ALA A 68 29.23 15.60 1.93
N GLU A 69 29.88 14.47 2.21
CA GLU A 69 31.27 14.19 1.82
C GLU A 69 31.42 12.71 1.43
N GLY A 70 32.19 12.42 0.38
CA GLY A 70 32.52 11.04 -0.03
C GLY A 70 31.59 10.43 -1.09
N PHE A 71 31.46 9.10 -1.06
CA PHE A 71 30.69 8.31 -2.03
C PHE A 71 29.78 7.31 -1.32
N ILE A 72 28.58 7.07 -1.87
CA ILE A 72 27.64 6.08 -1.36
C ILE A 72 28.10 4.68 -1.78
N ARG A 73 28.29 3.78 -0.82
CA ARG A 73 28.67 2.39 -1.08
C ARG A 73 27.42 1.51 -1.16
N GLN A 74 27.55 0.36 -1.81
CA GLN A 74 26.47 -0.63 -1.87
C GLN A 74 26.00 -1.09 -0.48
N LYS A 75 26.91 -1.20 0.50
CA LYS A 75 26.54 -1.53 1.90
C LYS A 75 25.65 -0.46 2.55
N ASP A 76 25.81 0.80 2.16
CA ASP A 76 25.03 1.92 2.70
C ASP A 76 23.62 1.88 2.10
N LEU A 77 23.51 1.57 0.80
CA LEU A 77 22.22 1.30 0.14
C LEU A 77 21.47 0.13 0.80
N ALA A 78 22.18 -0.97 1.11
CA ALA A 78 21.61 -2.14 1.75
C ALA A 78 21.16 -1.88 3.21
N ALA A 79 21.69 -0.84 3.84
CA ALA A 79 21.30 -0.42 5.18
C ALA A 79 19.93 0.29 5.18
N ILE A 80 19.52 0.88 4.05
CA ILE A 80 18.21 1.54 3.92
C ILE A 80 17.10 0.48 3.96
N LYS A 81 16.42 0.40 5.11
CA LYS A 81 15.29 -0.51 5.30
C LYS A 81 13.99 0.20 4.91
N LEU A 82 13.71 0.27 3.60
CA LEU A 82 12.53 0.98 3.07
C LEU A 82 11.20 0.58 3.75
N ASP A 83 11.01 -0.71 4.01
CA ASP A 83 9.80 -1.18 4.71
C ASP A 83 9.71 -0.66 6.16
N GLN A 84 10.85 -0.56 6.85
CA GLN A 84 10.89 0.01 8.20
C GLN A 84 10.59 1.51 8.16
N ILE A 85 11.25 2.26 7.27
CA ILE A 85 11.02 3.70 7.09
C ILE A 85 9.55 3.96 6.75
N ARG A 86 8.97 3.17 5.85
CA ARG A 86 7.54 3.24 5.51
C ARG A 86 6.67 3.10 6.77
N HIS A 87 6.92 2.09 7.60
CA HIS A 87 6.12 1.88 8.82
C HIS A 87 6.24 3.05 9.79
N GLU A 88 7.44 3.60 9.97
CA GLU A 88 7.66 4.75 10.83
C GLU A 88 6.94 6.00 10.30
N VAL A 89 7.08 6.28 9.00
CA VAL A 89 6.40 7.39 8.30
C VAL A 89 4.89 7.37 8.53
N TYR A 90 4.24 6.24 8.24
CA TYR A 90 2.79 6.13 8.40
C TYR A 90 2.35 6.08 9.86
N SER A 91 3.20 5.59 10.77
CA SER A 91 2.90 5.62 12.21
C SER A 91 2.86 7.03 12.80
N VAL A 92 3.64 7.96 12.25
CA VAL A 92 3.78 9.33 12.78
C VAL A 92 2.91 10.33 12.02
N ALA A 93 2.86 10.25 10.69
CA ALA A 93 1.97 11.10 9.90
C ALA A 93 0.48 10.82 10.22
N GLY A 94 0.17 9.60 10.64
CA GLY A 94 -1.15 9.18 11.06
C GLY A 94 -1.79 8.28 10.00
N VAL A 95 -2.30 7.16 10.49
CA VAL A 95 -3.28 6.35 9.77
C VAL A 95 -4.57 6.47 10.57
N GLY A 96 -5.65 6.91 9.91
CA GLY A 96 -6.97 6.97 10.51
C GLY A 96 -7.76 5.69 10.26
N GLY A 97 -8.64 5.33 11.19
CA GLY A 97 -9.67 4.30 11.02
C GLY A 97 -11.06 4.91 11.09
N PHE A 98 -12.09 4.10 10.77
CA PHE A 98 -13.49 4.44 10.98
C PHE A 98 -14.11 3.53 12.04
N THR A 99 -14.92 4.08 12.95
CA THR A 99 -15.75 3.32 13.88
C THR A 99 -16.94 2.70 13.15
N ALA A 100 -17.70 1.83 13.82
CA ALA A 100 -18.91 1.24 13.26
C ALA A 100 -19.98 2.29 12.91
N ASP A 101 -19.97 3.42 13.61
CA ASP A 101 -20.89 4.53 13.42
C ASP A 101 -20.40 5.52 12.34
N GLY A 102 -19.22 5.26 11.76
CA GLY A 102 -18.63 6.07 10.69
C GLY A 102 -17.75 7.23 11.17
N ASP A 103 -17.57 7.38 12.48
CA ASP A 103 -16.66 8.38 13.05
C ASP A 103 -15.20 7.99 12.80
N ASP A 104 -14.34 8.98 12.57
CA ASP A 104 -12.92 8.78 12.39
C ASP A 104 -12.13 8.78 13.70
N TYR A 105 -11.02 8.04 13.73
CA TYR A 105 -10.09 8.04 14.85
C TYR A 105 -8.65 7.77 14.39
N GLU A 106 -7.66 8.29 15.12
CA GLU A 106 -6.25 8.02 14.84
C GLU A 106 -5.87 6.62 15.36
N LEU A 107 -5.23 5.81 14.52
CA LEU A 107 -4.71 4.50 14.92
C LEU A 107 -3.47 4.66 15.79
N THR A 108 -3.31 3.76 16.77
CA THR A 108 -2.03 3.63 17.50
C THR A 108 -0.91 3.23 16.54
N GLY A 109 0.35 3.50 16.88
CA GLY A 109 1.49 3.14 16.01
C GLY A 109 1.55 1.64 15.65
N ALA A 110 1.16 0.76 16.57
CA ALA A 110 1.09 -0.68 16.31
C ALA A 110 -0.04 -1.05 15.33
N ASP A 111 -1.19 -0.40 15.42
CA ASP A 111 -2.33 -0.65 14.54
C ASP A 111 -2.16 0.02 13.17
N ALA A 112 -1.55 1.20 13.12
CA ALA A 112 -1.10 1.84 11.89
C ALA A 112 -0.14 0.93 11.12
N ARG A 113 0.84 0.31 11.79
CA ARG A 113 1.74 -0.68 11.17
C ARG A 113 0.97 -1.86 10.60
N LYS A 114 0.05 -2.46 11.38
CA LYS A 114 -0.79 -3.56 10.89
C LYS A 114 -1.66 -3.14 9.70
N ALA A 115 -2.18 -1.92 9.68
CA ALA A 115 -2.98 -1.40 8.57
C ALA A 115 -2.14 -1.27 7.30
N VAL A 116 -0.93 -0.71 7.40
CA VAL A 116 0.03 -0.61 6.29
C VAL A 116 0.45 -2.01 5.80
N ASP A 117 0.78 -2.93 6.71
CA ASP A 117 1.12 -4.31 6.39
C ASP A 117 -0.06 -5.00 5.67
N ARG A 118 -1.30 -4.80 6.09
CA ARG A 118 -2.49 -5.35 5.42
C ARG A 118 -2.71 -4.72 4.04
N ALA A 119 -2.52 -3.41 3.91
CA ALA A 119 -2.67 -2.69 2.66
C ALA A 119 -1.64 -3.14 1.60
N THR A 120 -0.42 -3.47 2.05
CA THR A 120 0.68 -3.94 1.17
C THR A 120 0.65 -5.45 0.92
N SER A 121 0.32 -6.27 1.92
CA SER A 121 0.33 -7.74 1.81
C SER A 121 -0.89 -8.32 1.08
N ARG A 122 -2.05 -7.66 1.16
CA ARG A 122 -3.23 -8.12 0.42
C ARG A 122 -3.01 -7.85 -1.07
N ARG A 123 -2.76 -8.89 -1.86
CA ARG A 123 -3.06 -8.86 -3.31
C ARG A 123 -4.55 -8.58 -3.47
N ARG A 124 -4.90 -7.29 -3.48
CA ARG A 124 -6.26 -6.80 -3.67
C ARG A 124 -6.72 -7.26 -5.04
N LEU A 125 -7.92 -7.84 -5.07
CA LEU A 125 -8.60 -8.23 -6.30
C LEU A 125 -9.11 -6.96 -6.96
N THR A 126 -8.21 -6.28 -7.69
CA THR A 126 -8.58 -5.10 -8.46
C THR A 126 -9.45 -5.51 -9.64
N PRO A 127 -10.36 -4.63 -10.13
CA PRO A 127 -11.14 -4.91 -11.33
C PRO A 127 -10.26 -5.33 -12.52
N ASP A 128 -9.12 -4.67 -12.72
CA ASP A 128 -8.18 -5.02 -13.79
C ASP A 128 -7.55 -6.40 -13.63
N LEU A 129 -7.21 -6.78 -12.39
CA LEU A 129 -6.75 -8.14 -12.12
C LEU A 129 -7.85 -9.15 -12.44
N LEU A 130 -9.08 -8.88 -12.04
CA LEU A 130 -10.21 -9.78 -12.26
C LEU A 130 -10.58 -9.90 -13.75
N ARG A 131 -10.46 -8.81 -14.53
CA ARG A 131 -10.62 -8.85 -16.00
C ARG A 131 -9.56 -9.74 -16.65
N LYS A 132 -8.28 -9.56 -16.29
CA LYS A 132 -7.19 -10.42 -16.80
C LYS A 132 -7.39 -11.89 -16.40
N VAL A 133 -7.89 -12.15 -15.19
CA VAL A 133 -8.25 -13.49 -14.74
C VAL A 133 -9.38 -14.06 -15.60
N ALA A 134 -10.41 -13.28 -15.89
CA ALA A 134 -11.52 -13.69 -16.74
C ALA A 134 -11.08 -13.99 -18.18
N GLU A 135 -10.28 -13.11 -18.78
CA GLU A 135 -9.68 -13.31 -20.11
C GLU A 135 -8.87 -14.61 -20.18
N THR A 136 -8.01 -14.84 -19.17
CA THR A 136 -7.20 -16.07 -19.06
C THR A 136 -8.09 -17.31 -18.92
N HIS A 137 -9.16 -17.21 -18.12
CA HIS A 137 -10.10 -18.29 -17.91
C HIS A 137 -10.90 -18.63 -19.18
N GLN A 138 -11.40 -17.63 -19.91
CA GLN A 138 -12.17 -17.80 -21.14
C GLN A 138 -11.32 -18.29 -22.33
N SER A 139 -10.05 -17.91 -22.37
CA SER A 139 -9.11 -18.33 -23.43
C SER A 139 -8.63 -19.78 -23.30
N ALA A 140 -8.87 -20.42 -22.15
CA ALA A 140 -8.43 -21.79 -21.87
C ALA A 140 -9.51 -22.84 -22.22
N PRO A 141 -9.10 -24.04 -22.67
CA PRO A 141 -10.04 -25.14 -22.91
C PRO A 141 -10.87 -25.50 -21.68
N ALA A 142 -12.10 -25.99 -21.91
CA ALA A 142 -12.94 -26.52 -20.85
C ALA A 142 -12.20 -27.65 -20.10
N GLY A 143 -12.15 -27.56 -18.77
CA GLY A 143 -11.39 -28.47 -17.90
C GLY A 143 -10.00 -27.97 -17.50
N GLU A 144 -9.39 -27.05 -18.24
CA GLU A 144 -8.02 -26.55 -17.96
C GLU A 144 -7.98 -25.13 -17.36
N ARG A 145 -9.13 -24.47 -17.24
CA ARG A 145 -9.20 -23.04 -16.91
C ARG A 145 -8.60 -22.68 -15.56
N VAL A 146 -8.76 -23.53 -14.55
CA VAL A 146 -8.14 -23.32 -13.23
C VAL A 146 -6.61 -23.45 -13.33
N ALA A 147 -6.12 -24.43 -14.10
CA ALA A 147 -4.69 -24.62 -14.32
C ALA A 147 -4.07 -23.44 -15.11
N ALA A 148 -4.79 -22.92 -16.10
CA ALA A 148 -4.39 -21.75 -16.87
C ALA A 148 -4.25 -20.50 -15.99
N VAL A 149 -5.26 -20.20 -15.16
CA VAL A 149 -5.19 -19.08 -14.19
C VAL A 149 -4.06 -19.31 -13.17
N ARG A 150 -3.90 -20.55 -12.68
CA ARG A 150 -2.80 -20.89 -11.76
C ARG A 150 -1.43 -20.58 -12.37
N GLY A 151 -1.21 -20.98 -13.62
CA GLY A 151 0.04 -20.77 -14.35
C GLY A 151 0.30 -19.30 -14.68
N ALA A 152 -0.69 -18.61 -15.25
CA ALA A 152 -0.57 -17.21 -15.67
C ALA A 152 -0.24 -16.27 -14.50
N PHE A 153 -0.83 -16.50 -13.32
CA PHE A 153 -0.66 -15.63 -12.16
C PHE A 153 0.35 -16.17 -11.13
N GLN A 154 0.95 -17.33 -11.39
CA GLN A 154 1.91 -18.01 -10.51
C GLN A 154 1.40 -18.12 -9.06
N VAL A 155 0.15 -18.57 -8.90
CA VAL A 155 -0.49 -18.71 -7.59
C VAL A 155 -0.78 -20.18 -7.27
N LYS A 156 -1.10 -20.48 -6.01
CA LYS A 156 -1.61 -21.81 -5.63
C LYS A 156 -3.05 -21.99 -6.15
N GLU A 157 -3.47 -23.23 -6.34
CA GLU A 157 -4.81 -23.57 -6.86
C GLU A 157 -5.95 -22.93 -6.07
N ARG A 158 -5.91 -23.02 -4.73
CA ARG A 158 -6.89 -22.35 -3.85
C ARG A 158 -7.03 -20.84 -4.13
N GLN A 159 -5.93 -20.19 -4.47
CA GLN A 159 -5.91 -18.76 -4.76
C GLN A 159 -6.45 -18.48 -6.18
N ALA A 160 -6.13 -19.34 -7.16
CA ALA A 160 -6.71 -19.27 -8.50
C ALA A 160 -8.24 -19.42 -8.46
N LEU A 161 -8.75 -20.40 -7.70
CA LEU A 161 -10.19 -20.58 -7.48
C LEU A 161 -10.83 -19.33 -6.83
N ARG A 162 -10.14 -18.71 -5.86
CA ARG A 162 -10.61 -17.45 -5.24
C ARG A 162 -10.69 -16.31 -6.26
N TYR A 163 -9.73 -16.22 -7.17
CA TYR A 163 -9.72 -15.20 -8.22
C TYR A 163 -10.87 -15.41 -9.22
N ILE A 164 -11.09 -16.66 -9.65
CA ILE A 164 -12.19 -17.03 -10.55
C ILE A 164 -13.55 -16.74 -9.90
N ALA A 165 -13.73 -17.13 -8.63
CA ALA A 165 -14.96 -16.86 -7.89
C ALA A 165 -15.26 -15.35 -7.79
N ALA A 166 -14.24 -14.54 -7.47
CA ALA A 166 -14.41 -13.08 -7.42
C ALA A 166 -14.67 -12.46 -8.79
N ALA A 167 -14.08 -13.00 -9.86
CA ALA A 167 -14.35 -12.54 -11.23
C ALA A 167 -15.78 -12.89 -11.67
N ARG A 168 -16.30 -14.06 -11.28
CA ARG A 168 -17.72 -14.46 -11.45
C ARG A 168 -18.66 -13.53 -10.69
N GLU A 169 -18.37 -13.27 -9.41
CA GLU A 169 -19.17 -12.36 -8.57
C GLU A 169 -19.25 -10.93 -9.15
N LYS A 170 -18.18 -10.49 -9.83
CA LYS A 170 -18.12 -9.19 -10.52
C LYS A 170 -18.68 -9.21 -11.94
N GLY A 171 -19.18 -10.35 -12.42
CA GLY A 171 -19.78 -10.49 -13.76
C GLY A 171 -18.76 -10.46 -14.91
N PHE A 172 -17.47 -10.71 -14.64
CA PHE A 172 -16.46 -10.82 -15.69
C PHE A 172 -16.38 -12.22 -16.30
N ILE A 173 -16.88 -13.24 -15.61
CA ILE A 173 -16.98 -14.62 -16.09
C ILE A 173 -18.45 -15.03 -16.04
N ASP A 174 -18.99 -15.48 -17.17
CA ASP A 174 -20.35 -15.99 -17.25
C ASP A 174 -20.50 -17.25 -16.39
N GLY A 175 -21.57 -17.32 -15.59
CA GLY A 175 -21.77 -18.33 -14.55
C GLY A 175 -22.11 -19.75 -15.05
N ASN A 176 -21.84 -20.08 -16.30
CA ASN A 176 -22.36 -21.28 -16.97
C ASN A 176 -21.29 -22.36 -17.26
N ASP A 177 -20.37 -22.59 -16.31
CA ASP A 177 -19.42 -23.71 -16.36
C ASP A 177 -19.13 -24.32 -14.98
#